data_AF-C1FRY7-F1
#
_entry.id   AF-C1FRY7-F1
#
_cell.length_a   1.000
_cell.length_b   1.000
_cell.length_c   1.000
_cell.angle_alpha   90.00
_cell.angle_beta   90.00
_cell.angle_gamma   90.00
#
_symmetry.space_group_name_H-M   'P 1'
#
loop_
_entity.id
_entity.type
_entity.pdbx_description
1 polymer ?
#
loop_
_entity_poly.entity_id
_entity_poly.type
_entity_poly.pdbx_seq_one_letter_code
_entity_poly.pdbx_strand_id
1 'polypeptide(L)'
;MAEKFYTILTKVGKAKIANATALGNKVNFTTLKVGDGGGKYYNPTEEQEDLVNEVWQGNINSIRVDENNPNWVVIEVIIPSSVGGFMVREAGVFDDENNMLAIGKYPETYKPQAQDGSTKDLVIRTNLEISNTSSVTLKVDPTVILATQKDIQILDDKIKNIKVPVTKVNEKIGDIVLTASDIKTENGQTIDEQLADITTLTGNKDNLKTTNKTNLVSAINEVFTSGNNVKINTVDALLQLDKSLQITKESKWEDIIKNISKISTGKKWAQGTANVNYYGPEVGIFMESNYPLSSASVNTNCGFKPSIVILTTIGITPRKNPDDYFRSDDRYSEPRIELYIYNELLQVKITFKTKSGYSSDIAYDREYSIEKINSIGNTIYTSLHIMRYSVRVEKGTSTAERYMFDKVNWYAYE
;
A
#
# COMPACT_ATOMS: atom_id res chain seq x y z
N MET A 1 38.63 85.55 10.58
CA MET A 1 37.33 84.83 10.52
C MET A 1 37.40 83.90 9.33
N ALA A 2 37.05 82.63 9.48
CA ALA A 2 37.01 81.71 8.34
C ALA A 2 35.94 82.17 7.34
N GLU A 3 36.27 82.20 6.05
CA GLU A 3 35.29 82.40 4.97
C GLU A 3 34.21 81.32 5.10
N LYS A 4 32.94 81.75 5.11
CA LYS A 4 31.79 80.84 5.17
C LYS A 4 31.39 80.47 3.75
N PHE A 5 31.27 79.17 3.49
CA PHE A 5 30.81 78.60 2.23
C PHE A 5 29.38 78.08 2.38
N TYR A 6 28.55 78.32 1.37
CA TYR A 6 27.12 78.07 1.45
C TYR A 6 26.51 78.02 0.04
N THR A 7 25.33 77.43 -0.06
CA THR A 7 24.50 77.42 -1.28
C THR A 7 23.23 78.20 -1.00
N ILE A 8 22.80 79.03 -1.96
CA ILE A 8 21.49 79.68 -1.94
C ILE A 8 20.70 79.31 -3.18
N LEU A 9 19.37 79.32 -3.06
CA LEU A 9 18.47 79.27 -4.19
C LEU A 9 18.36 80.65 -4.82
N THR A 10 18.38 80.70 -6.14
CA THR A 10 18.00 81.91 -6.87
C THR A 10 16.49 82.13 -6.77
N LYS A 11 16.04 83.34 -7.08
CA LYS A 11 14.61 83.67 -7.15
C LYS A 11 13.87 82.81 -8.17
N VAL A 12 14.51 82.55 -9.32
CA VAL A 12 13.98 81.64 -10.35
C VAL A 12 13.89 80.21 -9.80
N GLY A 13 14.94 79.72 -9.13
CA GLY A 13 14.94 78.41 -8.49
C GLY A 13 13.83 78.25 -7.45
N LYS A 14 13.68 79.21 -6.54
CA LYS A 14 12.59 79.22 -5.54
C LYS A 14 11.21 79.17 -6.21
N ALA A 15 10.99 79.99 -7.24
CA ALA A 15 9.72 80.03 -7.95
C ALA A 15 9.41 78.70 -8.66
N LYS A 16 10.39 78.11 -9.36
CA LYS A 16 10.23 76.83 -10.05
C LYS A 16 9.95 75.68 -9.07
N ILE A 17 10.68 75.61 -7.95
CA ILE A 17 10.49 74.57 -6.93
C ILE A 17 9.14 74.72 -6.23
N ALA A 18 8.72 75.96 -5.92
CA ALA A 18 7.40 76.22 -5.35
C ALA A 18 6.26 75.83 -6.31
N ASN A 19 6.38 76.20 -7.58
CA ASN A 19 5.40 75.83 -8.61
C ASN A 19 5.33 74.32 -8.84
N ALA A 20 6.46 73.64 -8.87
CA ALA A 20 6.55 72.19 -8.96
C ALA A 20 5.81 71.52 -7.78
N THR A 21 6.06 72.01 -6.55
CA THR A 21 5.37 71.52 -5.35
C THR A 21 3.86 71.75 -5.40
N ALA A 22 3.40 72.91 -5.86
CA ALA A 22 1.97 73.25 -5.90
C ALA A 22 1.19 72.50 -7.00
N LEU A 23 1.83 72.25 -8.15
CA LEU A 23 1.19 71.65 -9.33
C LEU A 23 1.43 70.14 -9.45
N GLY A 24 2.23 69.55 -8.57
CA GLY A 24 2.64 68.14 -8.66
C GLY A 24 3.62 67.86 -9.81
N ASN A 25 4.23 68.91 -10.37
CA ASN A 25 5.28 68.80 -11.38
C ASN A 25 6.65 68.65 -10.69
N LYS A 26 7.68 68.36 -11.48
CA LYS A 26 9.06 68.21 -11.00
C LYS A 26 9.98 69.20 -11.71
N VAL A 27 10.89 69.80 -10.96
CA VAL A 27 11.98 70.62 -11.53
C VAL A 27 13.11 69.69 -11.96
N ASN A 28 13.52 69.81 -13.22
CA ASN A 28 14.65 69.06 -13.76
C ASN A 28 15.95 69.79 -13.44
N PHE A 29 16.88 69.09 -12.81
CA PHE A 29 18.23 69.57 -12.57
C PHE A 29 19.13 68.86 -13.57
N THR A 30 19.74 69.60 -14.49
CA THR A 30 20.43 69.01 -15.65
C THR A 30 21.92 69.29 -15.65
N THR A 31 22.31 70.55 -15.43
CA THR A 31 23.67 71.02 -15.66
C THR A 31 24.23 71.66 -14.41
N LEU A 32 25.49 71.37 -14.09
CA LEU A 32 26.24 72.09 -13.09
C LEU A 32 27.37 72.84 -13.78
N LYS A 33 27.41 74.15 -13.58
CA LYS A 33 28.48 75.02 -14.02
C LYS A 33 29.40 75.34 -12.87
N VAL A 34 30.68 75.51 -13.17
CA VAL A 34 31.73 75.82 -12.22
C VAL A 34 32.46 77.05 -12.71
N GLY A 35 32.74 77.98 -11.80
CA GLY A 35 33.37 79.25 -12.11
C GLY A 35 34.49 79.61 -11.15
N ASP A 36 35.32 80.55 -11.57
CA ASP A 36 36.44 81.06 -10.77
C ASP A 36 36.12 82.41 -10.08
N GLY A 37 34.89 82.92 -10.20
CA GLY A 37 34.45 84.17 -9.59
C GLY A 37 35.12 85.43 -10.16
N GLY A 38 35.71 85.35 -11.35
CA GLY A 38 36.51 86.44 -11.93
C GLY A 38 37.83 86.66 -11.18
N GLY A 39 38.41 85.58 -10.63
CA GLY A 39 39.68 85.62 -9.91
C GLY A 39 39.59 85.93 -8.41
N LYS A 40 38.40 86.19 -7.85
CA LYS A 40 38.21 86.56 -6.43
C LYS A 40 36.91 85.99 -5.86
N TYR A 41 36.83 85.91 -4.53
CA TYR A 41 35.56 85.60 -3.86
C TYR A 41 34.57 86.76 -3.99
N TYR A 42 33.30 86.38 -4.10
CA TYR A 42 32.17 87.28 -3.94
C TYR A 42 31.10 86.59 -3.09
N ASN A 43 30.06 87.33 -2.71
CA ASN A 43 28.91 86.77 -2.02
C ASN A 43 27.78 86.60 -3.04
N PRO A 44 27.36 85.35 -3.31
CA PRO A 44 26.25 85.10 -4.23
C PRO A 44 24.96 85.79 -3.80
N THR A 45 24.14 86.17 -4.78
CA THR A 45 22.83 86.81 -4.55
C THR A 45 21.71 86.00 -5.21
N GLU A 46 20.49 86.13 -4.68
CA GLU A 46 19.33 85.39 -5.21
C GLU A 46 18.89 85.86 -6.60
N GLU A 47 19.31 87.03 -7.04
CA GLU A 47 18.97 87.60 -8.36
C GLU A 47 19.97 87.18 -9.45
N GLN A 48 20.94 86.30 -9.15
CA GLN A 48 21.87 85.79 -10.15
C GLN A 48 21.17 84.88 -11.16
N GLU A 49 21.48 85.13 -12.44
CA GLU A 49 20.98 84.32 -13.56
C GLU A 49 22.09 83.45 -14.17
N ASP A 50 23.36 83.81 -13.99
CA ASP A 50 24.54 83.01 -14.36
C ASP A 50 25.71 83.22 -13.38
N LEU A 51 26.79 82.44 -13.56
CA LEU A 51 28.05 82.58 -12.84
C LEU A 51 28.76 83.89 -13.18
N VAL A 52 29.61 84.39 -12.28
CA VAL A 52 30.42 85.59 -12.54
C VAL A 52 31.43 85.33 -13.65
N ASN A 53 32.07 84.15 -13.63
CA ASN A 53 32.92 83.69 -14.73
C ASN A 53 32.92 82.17 -14.79
N GLU A 54 32.23 81.61 -15.80
CA GLU A 54 32.20 80.19 -16.06
C GLU A 54 33.55 79.69 -16.61
N VAL A 55 34.12 78.66 -15.98
CA VAL A 55 35.34 77.99 -16.44
C VAL A 55 35.09 76.56 -16.90
N TRP A 56 33.96 75.97 -16.49
CA TRP A 56 33.58 74.62 -16.88
C TRP A 56 32.08 74.39 -16.68
N GLN A 57 31.47 73.54 -17.52
CA GLN A 57 30.11 73.03 -17.33
C GLN A 57 30.02 71.55 -17.69
N GLY A 58 29.08 70.85 -17.05
CA GLY A 58 28.79 69.46 -17.36
C GLY A 58 27.43 69.00 -16.82
N ASN A 59 26.95 67.87 -17.34
CA ASN A 59 25.71 67.26 -16.88
C ASN A 59 25.88 66.73 -15.45
N ILE A 60 24.87 66.89 -14.62
CA ILE A 60 24.86 66.41 -13.24
C ILE A 60 24.92 64.88 -13.22
N ASN A 61 25.88 64.32 -12.48
CA ASN A 61 26.08 62.87 -12.39
C ASN A 61 25.15 62.22 -11.36
N SER A 62 24.89 62.90 -10.23
CA SER A 62 24.10 62.35 -9.14
C SER A 62 23.29 63.43 -8.43
N ILE A 63 22.03 63.13 -8.16
CA ILE A 63 21.16 63.90 -7.26
C ILE A 63 20.52 62.91 -6.31
N ARG A 64 20.70 63.13 -5.02
CA ARG A 64 20.10 62.31 -3.96
C ARG A 64 19.63 63.20 -2.81
N VAL A 65 18.70 62.67 -2.02
CA VAL A 65 18.37 63.26 -0.72
C VAL A 65 19.45 62.83 0.27
N ASP A 66 19.91 63.74 1.13
CA ASP A 66 20.86 63.42 2.19
C ASP A 66 20.22 62.45 3.20
N GLU A 67 20.96 61.41 3.59
CA GLU A 67 20.44 60.37 4.48
C GLU A 67 20.14 60.89 5.90
N ASN A 68 20.87 61.92 6.35
CA ASN A 68 20.69 62.50 7.68
C ASN A 68 19.76 63.73 7.66
N ASN A 69 19.59 64.36 6.50
CA ASN A 69 18.83 65.60 6.33
C ASN A 69 17.84 65.46 5.16
N PRO A 70 16.58 65.07 5.41
CA PRO A 70 15.60 64.80 4.35
C PRO A 70 15.20 66.03 3.52
N ASN A 71 15.54 67.23 3.99
CA ASN A 71 15.34 68.50 3.29
C ASN A 71 16.55 68.92 2.44
N TRP A 72 17.64 68.16 2.47
CA TRP A 72 18.84 68.45 1.69
C TRP A 72 18.90 67.57 0.46
N VAL A 73 19.05 68.22 -0.69
CA VAL A 73 19.38 67.59 -1.96
C VAL A 73 20.87 67.76 -2.20
N VAL A 74 21.57 66.64 -2.31
CA VAL A 74 22.99 66.57 -2.64
C VAL A 74 23.12 66.39 -4.14
N ILE A 75 23.73 67.37 -4.80
CA ILE A 75 23.97 67.41 -6.24
C ILE A 75 25.46 67.25 -6.46
N GLU A 76 25.86 66.30 -7.29
CA GLU A 76 27.27 66.04 -7.58
C GLU A 76 27.53 66.01 -9.08
N VAL A 77 28.63 66.64 -9.46
CA VAL A 77 29.21 66.54 -10.80
C VAL A 77 30.69 66.19 -10.70
N ILE A 78 31.17 65.42 -11.65
CA ILE A 78 32.56 64.99 -11.78
C ILE A 78 33.19 65.78 -12.93
N ILE A 79 34.20 66.60 -12.60
CA ILE A 79 35.07 67.21 -13.59
C ILE A 79 36.17 66.18 -13.92
N PRO A 80 36.21 65.64 -15.15
CA PRO A 80 37.17 64.61 -15.50
C PRO A 80 38.61 65.12 -15.47
N SER A 81 39.54 64.20 -15.28
CA SER A 81 40.99 64.43 -15.29
C SER A 81 41.51 65.06 -16.58
N SER A 82 40.81 64.90 -17.70
CA SER A 82 41.14 65.50 -19.00
C SER A 82 40.94 67.02 -19.07
N VAL A 83 40.23 67.62 -18.12
CA VAL A 83 39.88 69.05 -18.10
C VAL A 83 40.37 69.69 -16.81
N GLY A 84 41.04 70.84 -16.90
CA GLY A 84 41.61 71.54 -15.74
C GLY A 84 42.33 72.83 -16.10
N GLY A 85 43.21 73.30 -15.21
CA GLY A 85 43.95 74.56 -15.37
C GLY A 85 43.24 75.80 -14.81
N PHE A 86 42.25 75.61 -13.93
CA PHE A 86 41.43 76.69 -13.36
C PHE A 86 41.18 76.53 -11.86
N MET A 87 40.82 77.65 -11.23
CA MET A 87 40.37 77.70 -9.83
C MET A 87 38.85 77.60 -9.77
N VAL A 88 38.34 76.85 -8.81
CA VAL A 88 36.90 76.78 -8.53
C VAL A 88 36.58 77.65 -7.32
N ARG A 89 35.65 78.61 -7.48
CA ARG A 89 35.16 79.49 -6.40
C ARG A 89 33.63 79.61 -6.35
N GLU A 90 32.96 79.20 -7.42
CA GLU A 90 31.49 79.21 -7.52
C GLU A 90 31.00 77.95 -8.25
N ALA A 91 29.82 77.47 -7.85
CA ALA A 91 29.15 76.34 -8.47
C ALA A 91 27.66 76.64 -8.64
N GLY A 92 27.19 76.68 -9.88
CA GLY A 92 25.83 77.00 -10.26
C GLY A 92 25.09 75.77 -10.77
N VAL A 93 23.83 75.61 -10.39
CA VAL A 93 22.98 74.48 -10.76
C VAL A 93 21.86 74.98 -11.67
N PHE A 94 21.66 74.33 -12.81
CA PHE A 94 20.77 74.77 -13.88
C PHE A 94 19.75 73.70 -14.29
N ASP A 95 18.62 74.16 -14.83
CA ASP A 95 17.60 73.31 -15.44
C ASP A 95 17.76 73.13 -16.96
N ASP A 96 16.84 72.36 -17.55
CA ASP A 96 16.77 72.05 -18.98
C ASP A 96 16.51 73.26 -19.89
N GLU A 97 16.02 74.35 -19.31
CA GLU A 97 15.81 75.64 -19.96
C GLU A 97 16.98 76.61 -19.70
N ASN A 98 18.09 76.13 -19.11
CA ASN A 98 19.28 76.90 -18.75
C ASN A 98 19.00 78.04 -17.76
N ASN A 99 18.01 77.88 -16.88
CA ASN A 99 17.81 78.81 -15.76
C ASN A 99 18.65 78.38 -14.56
N MET A 100 19.38 79.32 -13.95
CA MET A 100 20.08 79.06 -12.70
C MET A 100 19.07 78.86 -11.56
N LEU A 101 19.09 77.68 -10.95
CA LEU A 101 18.24 77.31 -9.81
C LEU A 101 18.93 77.63 -8.48
N ALA A 102 20.25 77.43 -8.41
CA ALA A 102 21.02 77.66 -7.20
C ALA A 102 22.46 78.04 -7.51
N ILE A 103 23.07 78.75 -6.57
CA ILE A 103 24.46 79.19 -6.62
C ILE A 103 25.14 78.94 -5.29
N GLY A 104 26.29 78.28 -5.35
CA GLY A 104 27.15 78.01 -4.21
C GLY A 104 28.40 78.88 -4.20
N LYS A 105 28.68 79.51 -3.05
CA LYS A 105 30.00 80.04 -2.74
C LYS A 105 30.89 78.86 -2.36
N TYR A 106 31.84 78.51 -3.22
CA TYR A 106 32.63 77.29 -3.12
C TYR A 106 34.05 77.59 -2.60
N PRO A 107 34.66 76.74 -1.76
CA PRO A 107 36.04 76.92 -1.33
C PRO A 107 37.00 76.83 -2.52
N GLU A 108 37.93 77.78 -2.57
CA GLU A 108 38.96 77.86 -3.60
C GLU A 108 39.68 76.51 -3.73
N THR A 109 39.47 75.89 -4.89
CA THR A 109 40.00 74.56 -5.18
C THR A 109 40.64 74.59 -6.56
N TYR A 110 41.94 74.32 -6.63
CA TYR A 110 42.65 74.20 -7.91
C TYR A 110 42.35 72.85 -8.57
N LYS A 111 41.91 72.88 -9.82
CA LYS A 111 41.79 71.69 -10.68
C LYS A 111 43.00 71.62 -11.60
N PRO A 112 43.98 70.73 -11.36
CA PRO A 112 45.15 70.61 -12.22
C PRO A 112 44.79 70.00 -13.58
N GLN A 113 45.61 70.33 -14.57
CA GLN A 113 45.61 69.71 -15.91
C GLN A 113 46.89 68.88 -16.12
N ALA A 114 46.89 67.97 -17.10
CA ALA A 114 48.01 67.07 -17.35
C ALA A 114 49.37 67.79 -17.55
N GLN A 115 49.37 69.00 -18.10
CA GLN A 115 50.57 69.82 -18.28
C GLN A 115 51.22 70.25 -16.96
N ASP A 116 50.45 70.28 -15.87
CA ASP A 116 50.95 70.60 -14.52
C ASP A 116 51.64 69.41 -13.85
N GLY A 117 51.80 68.28 -14.57
CA GLY A 117 52.39 67.04 -14.05
C GLY A 117 51.47 66.27 -13.10
N SER A 118 50.19 66.65 -13.01
CA SER A 118 49.20 66.02 -12.14
C SER A 118 47.83 66.04 -12.81
N THR A 119 47.12 64.90 -12.76
CA THR A 119 45.74 64.79 -13.22
C THR A 119 44.89 64.22 -12.10
N LYS A 120 43.74 64.84 -11.85
CA LYS A 120 42.82 64.44 -10.77
C LYS A 120 41.38 64.60 -11.23
N ASP A 121 40.52 63.61 -10.99
CA ASP A 121 39.07 63.81 -11.10
C ASP A 121 38.60 64.63 -9.90
N LEU A 122 37.87 65.71 -10.14
CA LEU A 122 37.35 66.58 -9.08
C LEU A 122 35.84 66.45 -8.99
N VAL A 123 35.36 66.01 -7.83
CA VAL A 123 33.93 65.97 -7.53
C VAL A 123 33.53 67.30 -6.91
N ILE A 124 32.63 68.02 -7.59
CA ILE A 124 31.97 69.21 -7.05
C ILE A 124 30.65 68.76 -6.44
N ARG A 125 30.49 68.99 -5.13
CA ARG A 125 29.28 68.65 -4.38
C ARG A 125 28.59 69.93 -3.93
N THR A 126 27.33 70.09 -4.34
CA THR A 126 26.46 71.19 -3.92
C THR A 126 25.32 70.63 -3.10
N ASN A 127 25.24 71.04 -1.82
CA ASN A 127 24.11 70.70 -0.96
C ASN A 127 23.09 71.83 -1.02
N LEU A 128 21.83 71.47 -1.23
CA LEU A 128 20.74 72.40 -1.49
C LEU A 128 19.58 72.11 -0.53
N GLU A 129 19.22 73.09 0.29
CA GLU A 129 18.09 72.95 1.22
C GLU A 129 16.78 73.38 0.55
N ILE A 130 15.79 72.49 0.54
CA ILE A 130 14.46 72.73 -0.02
C ILE A 130 13.37 72.18 0.90
N SER A 131 12.21 72.84 0.90
CA SER A 131 11.07 72.49 1.76
C SER A 131 10.37 71.19 1.36
N ASN A 132 10.48 70.77 0.10
CA ASN A 132 9.93 69.51 -0.40
C ASN A 132 10.87 68.87 -1.44
N THR A 133 11.61 67.84 -1.03
CA THR A 133 12.55 67.12 -1.90
C THR A 133 11.88 66.28 -2.99
N SER A 134 10.57 66.01 -2.87
CA SER A 134 9.80 65.28 -3.89
C SER A 134 9.52 66.10 -5.15
N SER A 135 9.68 67.43 -5.08
CA SER A 135 9.50 68.36 -6.19
C SER A 135 10.70 68.41 -7.15
N VAL A 136 11.77 67.69 -6.85
CA VAL A 136 13.00 67.63 -7.66
C VAL A 136 13.05 66.32 -8.43
N THR A 137 13.52 66.36 -9.68
CA THR A 137 13.81 65.15 -10.45
C THR A 137 15.14 65.25 -11.16
N LEU A 138 15.88 64.16 -11.07
CA LEU A 138 17.11 63.96 -11.80
C LEU A 138 16.79 63.37 -13.17
N LYS A 139 17.16 64.09 -14.22
CA LYS A 139 17.22 63.55 -15.57
C LYS A 139 18.67 63.13 -15.82
N VAL A 140 19.02 61.90 -15.42
CA VAL A 140 20.35 61.35 -15.68
C VAL A 140 20.50 61.14 -17.18
N ASP A 141 21.54 61.70 -17.79
CA ASP A 141 22.03 61.23 -19.09
C ASP A 141 22.88 59.96 -18.83
N PRO A 142 22.42 58.77 -19.25
CA PRO A 142 23.09 57.50 -18.92
C PRO A 142 24.45 57.31 -19.62
N THR A 143 24.89 58.24 -20.45
CA THR A 143 26.12 58.12 -21.23
C THR A 143 27.42 58.39 -20.43
N VAL A 144 27.35 59.03 -19.25
CA VAL A 144 28.55 59.42 -18.48
C VAL A 144 28.39 59.21 -16.96
N ILE A 145 27.86 58.06 -16.55
CA ILE A 145 27.82 57.70 -15.11
C ILE A 145 29.15 57.05 -14.74
N LEU A 146 29.97 57.76 -13.95
CA LEU A 146 31.16 57.19 -13.32
C LEU A 146 30.72 56.55 -11.99
N ALA A 147 30.71 55.22 -11.91
CA ALA A 147 30.47 54.53 -10.64
C ALA A 147 31.69 54.69 -9.72
N THR A 148 31.49 55.14 -8.48
CA THR A 148 32.57 55.18 -7.50
C THR A 148 32.85 53.77 -6.97
N GLN A 149 34.04 53.53 -6.42
CA GLN A 149 34.36 52.25 -5.77
C GLN A 149 33.36 51.93 -4.63
N LYS A 150 32.84 52.95 -3.95
CA LYS A 150 31.79 52.80 -2.93
C LYS A 150 30.49 52.29 -3.53
N ASP A 151 30.11 52.78 -4.71
CA ASP A 151 28.90 52.30 -5.42
C ASP A 151 29.06 50.83 -5.83
N ILE A 152 30.27 50.44 -6.26
CA ILE A 152 30.61 49.04 -6.57
C ILE A 152 30.52 48.17 -5.31
N GLN A 153 31.04 48.63 -4.17
CA GLN A 153 30.93 47.91 -2.89
C GLN A 153 29.48 47.77 -2.42
N ILE A 154 28.67 48.83 -2.51
CA ILE A 154 27.25 48.77 -2.18
C ILE A 154 26.51 47.78 -3.09
N LEU A 155 26.85 47.75 -4.39
CA LEU A 155 26.33 46.76 -5.32
C LEU A 155 26.76 45.34 -4.93
N ASP A 156 28.03 45.13 -4.61
CA ASP A 156 28.57 43.84 -4.19
C ASP A 156 27.92 43.35 -2.90
N ASP A 157 27.73 44.21 -1.90
CA ASP A 157 27.05 43.89 -0.66
C ASP A 157 25.56 43.61 -0.89
N LYS A 158 24.88 44.37 -1.77
CA LYS A 158 23.50 44.06 -2.16
C LYS A 158 23.42 42.72 -2.87
N ILE A 159 24.32 42.43 -3.81
CA ILE A 159 24.38 41.16 -4.55
C ILE A 159 24.65 39.98 -3.60
N LYS A 160 25.59 40.13 -2.65
CA LYS A 160 25.88 39.11 -1.62
C LYS A 160 24.68 38.82 -0.71
N ASN A 161 23.84 39.82 -0.47
CA ASN A 161 22.66 39.70 0.39
C ASN A 161 21.37 39.36 -0.37
N ILE A 162 21.42 39.18 -1.69
CA ILE A 162 20.32 38.61 -2.46
C ILE A 162 20.18 37.13 -2.08
N LYS A 163 19.21 36.82 -1.22
CA LYS A 163 18.76 35.46 -0.93
C LYS A 163 17.81 34.97 -2.03
N VAL A 164 18.34 34.74 -3.23
CA VAL A 164 17.65 33.93 -4.25
C VAL A 164 17.89 32.46 -3.90
N PRO A 165 16.88 31.58 -3.91
CA PRO A 165 17.10 30.15 -3.67
C PRO A 165 18.03 29.58 -4.76
N VAL A 166 19.26 29.29 -4.34
CA VAL A 166 20.29 28.43 -4.96
C VAL A 166 20.43 28.51 -6.50
N THR A 167 21.41 29.29 -6.99
CA THR A 167 21.74 29.46 -8.42
C THR A 167 23.04 28.79 -8.89
N LYS A 168 23.69 27.91 -8.09
CA LYS A 168 24.78 27.05 -8.58
C LYS A 168 24.81 25.68 -7.91
N VAL A 169 24.79 24.65 -8.76
CA VAL A 169 25.36 23.32 -8.52
C VAL A 169 26.39 23.11 -9.64
N ASN A 170 27.64 22.79 -9.32
CA ASN A 170 28.71 22.46 -10.28
C ASN A 170 29.01 23.51 -11.39
N GLU A 171 29.10 24.79 -11.03
CA GLU A 171 29.73 25.86 -11.83
C GLU A 171 29.10 26.25 -13.19
N LYS A 172 27.93 25.73 -13.58
CA LYS A 172 27.25 26.16 -14.82
C LYS A 172 26.39 27.42 -14.62
N ILE A 173 26.44 28.36 -15.59
CA ILE A 173 25.60 29.56 -15.66
C ILE A 173 24.72 29.42 -16.91
N GLY A 174 23.42 29.20 -16.74
CA GLY A 174 22.43 28.95 -17.81
C GLY A 174 21.13 28.36 -17.23
N ASP A 175 20.13 28.07 -18.09
CA ASP A 175 18.88 27.40 -17.68
C ASP A 175 19.21 26.12 -16.89
N ILE A 176 18.85 26.12 -15.61
CA ILE A 176 19.10 25.00 -14.70
C ILE A 176 18.01 23.96 -14.97
N VAL A 177 18.30 23.01 -15.86
CA VAL A 177 17.50 21.80 -15.98
C VAL A 177 17.98 20.83 -14.91
N LEU A 178 17.28 20.79 -13.77
CA LEU A 178 17.51 19.77 -12.76
C LEU A 178 16.98 18.43 -13.28
N THR A 179 17.83 17.42 -13.35
CA THR A 179 17.42 16.04 -13.60
C THR A 179 17.22 15.30 -12.27
N ALA A 180 16.52 14.16 -12.29
CA ALA A 180 16.33 13.34 -11.09
C ALA A 180 17.66 12.83 -10.50
N SER A 181 18.70 12.67 -11.33
CA SER A 181 20.07 12.35 -10.89
C SER A 181 20.71 13.47 -10.05
N ASP A 182 20.28 14.72 -10.21
CA ASP A 182 20.87 15.87 -9.54
C ASP A 182 20.31 16.12 -8.12
N ILE A 183 19.21 15.44 -7.76
CA ILE A 183 18.50 15.66 -6.50
C ILE A 183 18.76 14.47 -5.58
N LYS A 184 19.40 14.72 -4.44
CA LYS A 184 19.66 13.72 -3.39
C LYS A 184 18.62 13.81 -2.28
N THR A 185 18.23 12.67 -1.73
CA THR A 185 17.37 12.60 -0.54
C THR A 185 18.19 12.67 0.76
N GLU A 186 17.53 12.71 1.91
CA GLU A 186 18.18 12.79 3.24
C GLU A 186 19.20 11.67 3.51
N ASN A 187 19.02 10.51 2.87
CA ASN A 187 19.92 9.36 3.01
C ASN A 187 21.11 9.39 2.03
N GLY A 188 21.21 10.42 1.18
CA GLY A 188 22.30 10.60 0.22
C GLY A 188 22.10 9.94 -1.15
N GLN A 189 21.06 9.14 -1.36
CA GLN A 189 20.70 8.56 -2.66
C GLN A 189 20.05 9.59 -3.58
N THR A 190 20.25 9.44 -4.89
CA THR A 190 19.57 10.23 -5.91
C THR A 190 18.11 9.78 -6.10
N ILE A 191 17.25 10.67 -6.63
CA ILE A 191 15.86 10.32 -6.96
C ILE A 191 15.82 9.19 -8.00
N ASP A 192 16.75 9.15 -8.95
CA ASP A 192 16.85 8.08 -9.95
C ASP A 192 17.15 6.71 -9.33
N GLU A 193 18.06 6.65 -8.34
CA GLU A 193 18.35 5.42 -7.60
C GLU A 193 17.12 4.93 -6.82
N GLN A 194 16.36 5.85 -6.20
CA GLN A 194 15.13 5.47 -5.49
C GLN A 194 14.00 5.01 -6.43
N LEU A 195 13.87 5.61 -7.61
CA LEU A 195 12.92 5.17 -8.63
C LEU A 195 13.24 3.76 -9.14
N ALA A 196 14.53 3.45 -9.31
CA ALA A 196 14.99 2.10 -9.64
C ALA A 196 14.67 1.10 -8.51
N ASP A 197 14.92 1.47 -7.25
CA ASP A 197 14.60 0.64 -6.09
C ASP A 197 13.09 0.40 -5.97
N ILE A 198 12.24 1.42 -6.13
CA ILE A 198 10.78 1.28 -6.11
C ILE A 198 10.32 0.32 -7.20
N THR A 199 10.89 0.41 -8.40
CA THR A 199 10.56 -0.47 -9.53
C THR A 199 10.95 -1.93 -9.23
N THR A 200 12.05 -2.14 -8.50
CA THR A 200 12.57 -3.47 -8.17
C THR A 200 11.85 -4.10 -6.97
N LEU A 201 11.48 -3.30 -5.96
CA LEU A 201 10.84 -3.75 -4.72
C LEU A 201 9.33 -4.01 -4.85
N THR A 202 8.64 -3.35 -5.78
CA THR A 202 7.18 -3.46 -5.86
C THR A 202 6.67 -4.66 -6.66
N GLY A 203 7.50 -5.27 -7.51
CA GLY A 203 7.08 -6.32 -8.44
C GLY A 203 6.04 -5.81 -9.45
N ASN A 204 6.05 -6.32 -10.69
CA ASN A 204 5.03 -5.91 -11.66
C ASN A 204 3.67 -6.51 -11.26
N LYS A 205 2.63 -5.67 -11.10
CA LYS A 205 1.23 -6.10 -10.91
C LYS A 205 0.76 -7.11 -11.96
N ASP A 206 1.34 -7.07 -13.16
CA ASP A 206 1.01 -7.98 -14.26
C ASP A 206 1.40 -9.44 -13.92
N ASN A 207 2.40 -9.62 -13.05
CA ASN A 207 2.84 -10.93 -12.59
C ASN A 207 1.88 -11.58 -11.58
N LEU A 208 0.91 -10.84 -11.04
CA LEU A 208 -0.14 -11.42 -10.20
C LEU A 208 -0.96 -12.40 -11.04
N LYS A 209 -1.22 -13.59 -10.51
CA LYS A 209 -2.03 -14.63 -11.19
C LYS A 209 -3.54 -14.48 -10.92
N THR A 210 -3.97 -13.32 -10.46
CA THR A 210 -5.37 -12.98 -10.17
C THR A 210 -6.06 -12.48 -11.45
N THR A 211 -7.38 -12.61 -11.52
CA THR A 211 -8.19 -12.09 -12.65
C THR A 211 -8.42 -10.58 -12.52
N ASN A 212 -8.55 -10.07 -11.28
CA ASN A 212 -8.68 -8.65 -10.98
C ASN A 212 -7.32 -8.05 -10.59
N LYS A 213 -6.73 -7.29 -11.53
CA LYS A 213 -5.43 -6.61 -11.36
C LYS A 213 -5.55 -5.09 -11.29
N THR A 214 -6.75 -4.57 -11.02
CA THR A 214 -7.03 -3.13 -11.03
C THR A 214 -6.20 -2.38 -9.98
N ASN A 215 -6.05 -2.97 -8.80
CA ASN A 215 -5.14 -2.53 -7.73
C ASN A 215 -4.77 -3.72 -6.83
N LEU A 216 -3.74 -3.56 -5.98
CA LEU A 216 -3.28 -4.60 -5.06
C LEU A 216 -4.38 -5.08 -4.11
N VAL A 217 -5.22 -4.17 -3.62
CA VAL A 217 -6.33 -4.50 -2.71
C VAL A 217 -7.31 -5.46 -3.38
N SER A 218 -7.64 -5.22 -4.65
CA SER A 218 -8.57 -6.06 -5.42
C SER A 218 -7.99 -7.45 -5.68
N ALA A 219 -6.72 -7.51 -6.07
CA ALA A 219 -6.02 -8.78 -6.28
C ALA A 219 -5.93 -9.60 -4.98
N ILE A 220 -5.59 -8.96 -3.86
CA ILE A 220 -5.51 -9.61 -2.55
C ILE A 220 -6.89 -10.12 -2.10
N ASN A 221 -7.93 -9.30 -2.26
CA ASN A 221 -9.30 -9.70 -1.93
C ASN A 221 -9.75 -10.92 -2.75
N GLU A 222 -9.39 -11.01 -4.04
CA GLU A 222 -9.69 -12.19 -4.86
C GLU A 222 -9.03 -13.47 -4.31
N VAL A 223 -7.78 -13.39 -3.84
CA VAL A 223 -7.08 -14.53 -3.22
C VAL A 223 -7.78 -14.96 -1.93
N PHE A 224 -8.19 -14.02 -1.07
CA PHE A 224 -8.96 -14.33 0.14
C PHE A 224 -10.31 -14.95 -0.17
N THR A 225 -11.04 -14.43 -1.16
CA THR A 225 -12.30 -15.03 -1.62
C THR A 225 -12.08 -16.45 -2.12
N SER A 226 -11.04 -16.67 -2.94
CA SER A 226 -10.69 -17.99 -3.46
C SER A 226 -10.34 -18.97 -2.33
N GLY A 227 -9.55 -18.54 -1.35
CA GLY A 227 -9.24 -19.35 -0.16
C GLY A 227 -10.47 -19.69 0.68
N ASN A 228 -11.40 -18.75 0.84
CA ASN A 228 -12.65 -19.00 1.56
C ASN A 228 -13.55 -19.99 0.81
N ASN A 229 -13.61 -19.90 -0.53
CA ASN A 229 -14.34 -20.86 -1.35
C ASN A 229 -13.78 -22.28 -1.22
N VAL A 230 -12.44 -22.44 -1.20
CA VAL A 230 -11.81 -23.75 -0.96
C VAL A 230 -12.21 -24.33 0.40
N LYS A 231 -12.21 -23.50 1.44
CA LYS A 231 -12.66 -23.90 2.79
C LYS A 231 -14.12 -24.35 2.79
N ILE A 232 -15.02 -23.54 2.21
CA ILE A 232 -16.44 -23.84 2.10
C ILE A 232 -16.67 -25.18 1.36
N ASN A 233 -16.04 -25.35 0.19
CA ASN A 233 -16.17 -26.57 -0.60
C ASN A 233 -15.63 -27.79 0.13
N THR A 234 -14.55 -27.64 0.90
CA THR A 234 -13.99 -28.72 1.74
C THR A 234 -15.00 -29.11 2.81
N VAL A 235 -15.57 -28.15 3.53
CA VAL A 235 -16.61 -28.43 4.55
C VAL A 235 -17.82 -29.13 3.92
N ASP A 236 -18.31 -28.63 2.78
CA ASP A 236 -19.44 -29.23 2.08
C ASP A 236 -19.16 -30.69 1.68
N ALA A 237 -17.96 -30.99 1.13
CA ALA A 237 -17.56 -32.35 0.78
C ALA A 237 -17.43 -33.28 2.01
N LEU A 238 -16.90 -32.78 3.12
CA LEU A 238 -16.77 -33.56 4.35
C LEU A 238 -18.13 -33.89 4.96
N LEU A 239 -19.07 -32.94 4.97
CA LEU A 239 -20.43 -33.16 5.46
C LEU A 239 -21.25 -34.07 4.53
N GLN A 240 -20.94 -34.11 3.23
CA GLN A 240 -21.49 -35.11 2.31
C GLN A 240 -21.00 -36.53 2.64
N LEU A 241 -19.73 -36.69 3.01
CA LEU A 241 -19.13 -37.97 3.40
C LEU A 241 -19.65 -38.45 4.76
N ASP A 242 -19.73 -37.54 5.74
CA ASP A 242 -20.20 -37.83 7.08
C ASP A 242 -20.94 -36.63 7.68
N LYS A 243 -22.27 -36.74 7.75
CA LYS A 243 -23.15 -35.70 8.28
C LYS A 243 -23.03 -35.52 9.80
N SER A 244 -22.35 -36.42 10.51
CA SER A 244 -22.20 -36.34 11.97
C SER A 244 -21.10 -35.38 12.42
N LEU A 245 -20.24 -34.94 11.49
CA LEU A 245 -19.14 -34.02 11.77
C LEU A 245 -19.65 -32.67 12.26
N GLN A 246 -19.09 -32.20 13.38
CA GLN A 246 -19.49 -30.94 14.01
C GLN A 246 -18.67 -29.77 13.44
N ILE A 247 -18.84 -29.51 12.13
CA ILE A 247 -18.14 -28.44 11.40
C ILE A 247 -19.13 -27.61 10.57
N THR A 248 -18.83 -26.33 10.39
CA THR A 248 -19.59 -25.38 9.58
C THR A 248 -18.66 -24.60 8.65
N LYS A 249 -19.23 -23.84 7.72
CA LYS A 249 -18.47 -22.98 6.79
C LYS A 249 -17.62 -21.93 7.51
N GLU A 250 -18.02 -21.57 8.73
CA GLU A 250 -17.31 -20.62 9.58
C GLU A 250 -16.24 -21.28 10.48
N SER A 251 -16.26 -22.61 10.66
CA SER A 251 -15.29 -23.33 11.52
C SER A 251 -13.84 -23.04 11.17
N LYS A 252 -12.92 -22.99 12.14
CA LYS A 252 -11.50 -22.78 11.85
C LYS A 252 -10.90 -24.00 11.15
N TRP A 253 -9.81 -23.82 10.40
CA TRP A 253 -9.10 -24.93 9.75
C TRP A 253 -8.68 -26.02 10.74
N GLU A 254 -8.28 -25.64 11.95
CA GLU A 254 -7.95 -26.56 13.04
C GLU A 254 -9.12 -27.48 13.42
N ASP A 255 -10.32 -26.92 13.54
CA ASP A 255 -11.54 -27.68 13.85
C ASP A 255 -11.93 -28.61 12.71
N ILE A 256 -11.79 -28.13 11.47
CA ILE A 256 -12.04 -28.93 10.26
C ILE A 256 -11.10 -30.14 10.25
N ILE A 257 -9.78 -29.93 10.40
CA ILE A 257 -8.77 -31.00 10.42
C ILE A 257 -9.03 -32.02 11.54
N LYS A 258 -9.36 -31.56 12.74
CA LYS A 258 -9.69 -32.44 13.88
C LYS A 258 -10.93 -33.30 13.64
N ASN A 259 -11.85 -32.85 12.80
CA ASN A 259 -13.02 -33.65 12.43
C ASN A 259 -12.72 -34.58 11.25
N ILE A 260 -11.83 -34.22 10.33
CA ILE A 260 -11.36 -35.13 9.26
C ILE A 260 -10.81 -36.43 9.86
N SER A 261 -10.05 -36.37 10.95
CA SER A 261 -9.51 -37.58 11.60
C SER A 261 -10.58 -38.50 12.21
N LYS A 262 -11.83 -38.04 12.34
CA LYS A 262 -12.96 -38.84 12.82
C LYS A 262 -13.69 -39.56 11.68
N ILE A 263 -13.43 -39.17 10.43
CA ILE A 263 -14.07 -39.76 9.26
C ILE A 263 -13.62 -41.20 9.14
N SER A 264 -14.58 -42.10 9.25
CA SER A 264 -14.37 -43.55 9.12
C SER A 264 -14.68 -44.02 7.69
N THR A 265 -13.98 -43.49 6.69
CA THR A 265 -14.12 -43.96 5.30
C THR A 265 -13.30 -45.24 5.11
N GLY A 266 -13.96 -46.37 4.83
CA GLY A 266 -13.32 -47.58 4.29
C GLY A 266 -13.24 -48.82 5.20
N LYS A 267 -13.68 -48.79 6.46
CA LYS A 267 -13.90 -50.01 7.27
C LYS A 267 -15.16 -49.90 8.11
N LYS A 268 -16.29 -49.82 7.41
CA LYS A 268 -17.61 -49.91 8.02
C LYS A 268 -17.93 -51.40 8.17
N TRP A 269 -18.21 -51.81 9.40
CA TRP A 269 -18.50 -53.21 9.73
C TRP A 269 -19.76 -53.31 10.58
N ALA A 270 -20.45 -54.45 10.47
CA ALA A 270 -21.51 -54.87 11.37
C ALA A 270 -21.17 -56.25 11.91
N GLN A 271 -21.30 -56.45 13.22
CA GLN A 271 -21.21 -57.75 13.84
C GLN A 271 -22.46 -58.03 14.66
N GLY A 272 -22.90 -59.28 14.72
CA GLY A 272 -24.05 -59.63 15.54
C GLY A 272 -23.95 -61.03 16.11
N THR A 273 -24.62 -61.22 17.23
CA THR A 273 -24.89 -62.50 17.86
C THR A 273 -26.38 -62.72 17.89
N ALA A 274 -26.82 -63.90 17.45
CA ALA A 274 -28.18 -64.38 17.67
C ALA A 274 -28.13 -65.66 18.53
N ASN A 275 -28.95 -65.70 19.58
CA ASN A 275 -29.13 -66.88 20.44
C ASN A 275 -30.52 -67.47 20.17
N VAL A 276 -30.60 -68.78 19.99
CA VAL A 276 -31.86 -69.50 19.76
C VAL A 276 -31.97 -70.66 20.72
N ASN A 277 -32.82 -70.52 21.72
CA ASN A 277 -33.12 -71.63 22.62
C ASN A 277 -34.28 -72.42 22.03
N TYR A 278 -33.98 -73.50 21.30
CA TYR A 278 -34.99 -74.43 20.79
C TYR A 278 -35.24 -75.56 21.80
N TYR A 279 -36.50 -75.72 22.21
CA TYR A 279 -36.96 -76.86 22.99
C TYR A 279 -38.21 -77.43 22.32
N GLY A 280 -38.09 -78.51 21.56
CA GLY A 280 -39.22 -79.18 20.91
C GLY A 280 -39.05 -80.69 20.82
N PRO A 281 -40.16 -81.47 20.87
CA PRO A 281 -40.12 -82.91 20.64
C PRO A 281 -39.94 -83.25 19.15
N GLU A 282 -39.42 -84.44 18.86
CA GLU A 282 -39.35 -85.01 17.51
C GLU A 282 -40.72 -84.98 16.84
N VAL A 283 -40.77 -84.57 15.57
CA VAL A 283 -41.41 -85.26 14.43
C VAL A 283 -41.67 -84.25 13.31
N GLY A 284 -41.34 -84.68 12.08
CA GLY A 284 -41.37 -83.88 10.88
C GLY A 284 -42.75 -83.37 10.46
N ILE A 285 -42.70 -82.26 9.76
CA ILE A 285 -43.61 -81.67 8.76
C ILE A 285 -42.80 -80.47 8.22
N PHE A 286 -42.98 -80.10 6.94
CA PHE A 286 -42.50 -78.82 6.43
C PHE A 286 -42.94 -77.70 7.38
N MET A 287 -42.03 -77.21 8.22
CA MET A 287 -42.30 -76.10 9.11
C MET A 287 -41.28 -75.02 8.78
N GLU A 288 -41.71 -74.01 8.03
CA GLU A 288 -41.20 -72.66 8.23
C GLU A 288 -41.65 -72.20 9.62
N SER A 289 -40.99 -72.68 10.67
CA SER A 289 -41.22 -72.20 12.01
C SER A 289 -40.33 -70.97 12.24
N ASN A 290 -40.96 -69.79 12.16
CA ASN A 290 -40.35 -68.53 12.59
C ASN A 290 -40.20 -68.55 14.11
N TYR A 291 -39.05 -68.99 14.61
CA TYR A 291 -38.79 -68.96 16.05
C TYR A 291 -38.40 -67.54 16.48
N PRO A 292 -39.05 -66.97 17.52
CA PRO A 292 -38.62 -65.72 18.08
C PRO A 292 -37.25 -65.91 18.74
N LEU A 293 -36.32 -65.01 18.44
CA LEU A 293 -35.04 -64.94 19.11
C LEU A 293 -35.25 -64.72 20.61
N SER A 294 -34.53 -65.47 21.45
CA SER A 294 -34.50 -65.20 22.89
C SER A 294 -33.73 -63.91 23.18
N SER A 295 -32.70 -63.64 22.37
CA SER A 295 -31.98 -62.37 22.31
C SER A 295 -31.12 -62.30 21.04
N ALA A 296 -31.02 -61.11 20.45
CA ALA A 296 -29.97 -60.79 19.49
C ALA A 296 -29.30 -59.49 19.90
N SER A 297 -27.97 -59.46 19.82
CA SER A 297 -27.19 -58.25 20.00
C SER A 297 -26.44 -57.97 18.71
N VAL A 298 -26.55 -56.74 18.23
CA VAL A 298 -25.90 -56.31 17.00
C VAL A 298 -25.14 -55.03 17.29
N ASN A 299 -23.86 -55.04 16.99
CA ASN A 299 -22.96 -53.92 17.17
C ASN A 299 -22.42 -53.52 15.80
N THR A 300 -22.64 -52.27 15.40
CA THR A 300 -22.28 -51.82 14.06
C THR A 300 -21.60 -50.47 14.12
N ASN A 301 -20.60 -50.28 13.27
CA ASN A 301 -19.99 -48.99 12.98
C ASN A 301 -20.39 -48.49 11.58
N CYS A 302 -21.46 -49.04 11.03
CA CYS A 302 -21.96 -48.73 9.68
C CYS A 302 -23.42 -48.23 9.69
N GLY A 303 -24.00 -47.97 10.87
CA GLY A 303 -25.39 -47.54 11.00
C GLY A 303 -26.42 -48.64 10.70
N PHE A 304 -25.98 -49.86 10.39
CA PHE A 304 -26.86 -51.01 10.20
C PHE A 304 -27.56 -51.35 11.53
N LYS A 305 -28.90 -51.31 11.52
CA LYS A 305 -29.77 -51.68 12.65
C LYS A 305 -30.77 -52.71 12.15
N PRO A 306 -30.54 -54.01 12.35
CA PRO A 306 -31.48 -55.00 11.85
C PRO A 306 -32.79 -54.89 12.62
N SER A 307 -33.89 -54.83 11.89
CA SER A 307 -35.25 -54.79 12.42
C SER A 307 -35.68 -56.17 12.91
N ILE A 308 -35.24 -57.23 12.22
CA ILE A 308 -35.57 -58.63 12.52
C ILE A 308 -34.38 -59.52 12.15
N VAL A 309 -34.07 -60.49 12.99
CA VAL A 309 -33.15 -61.59 12.69
C VAL A 309 -33.93 -62.90 12.87
N ILE A 310 -33.95 -63.78 11.86
CA ILE A 310 -34.67 -65.07 11.91
C ILE A 310 -33.68 -66.20 11.67
N LEU A 311 -33.78 -67.25 12.48
CA LEU A 311 -33.04 -68.48 12.32
C LEU A 311 -34.03 -69.62 12.03
N THR A 312 -33.89 -70.24 10.86
CA THR A 312 -34.72 -71.38 10.43
C THR A 312 -33.84 -72.62 10.28
N THR A 313 -34.32 -73.76 10.77
CA THR A 313 -33.71 -75.07 10.56
C THR A 313 -34.56 -75.87 9.57
N ILE A 314 -33.95 -76.36 8.49
CA ILE A 314 -34.63 -77.18 7.47
C ILE A 314 -34.02 -78.58 7.53
N GLY A 315 -34.78 -79.53 8.06
CA GLY A 315 -34.43 -80.96 8.07
C GLY A 315 -35.39 -81.75 7.16
N ILE A 316 -34.86 -82.64 6.33
CA ILE A 316 -35.66 -83.54 5.48
C ILE A 316 -35.43 -84.99 5.95
N THR A 317 -36.51 -85.75 6.08
CA THR A 317 -36.48 -87.19 6.42
C THR A 317 -36.65 -88.06 5.16
N PRO A 318 -36.03 -89.26 5.09
CA PRO A 318 -36.37 -90.25 4.06
C PRO A 318 -37.77 -90.83 4.32
N ARG A 319 -38.38 -91.37 3.26
CA ARG A 319 -39.76 -91.87 3.24
C ARG A 319 -39.92 -93.11 4.13
N LYS A 320 -41.02 -93.17 4.88
CA LYS A 320 -41.50 -94.32 5.68
C LYS A 320 -41.66 -95.58 4.81
N ASN A 321 -40.76 -96.56 4.94
CA ASN A 321 -41.15 -97.97 4.85
C ASN A 321 -40.17 -98.84 5.66
N PRO A 322 -40.63 -99.84 6.44
CA PRO A 322 -39.76 -100.59 7.36
C PRO A 322 -38.81 -101.60 6.68
N ASP A 323 -39.00 -101.91 5.40
CA ASP A 323 -38.39 -103.10 4.76
C ASP A 323 -37.41 -102.80 3.62
N ASP A 324 -37.12 -101.54 3.28
CA ASP A 324 -36.09 -101.25 2.27
C ASP A 324 -34.69 -101.25 2.90
N TYR A 325 -33.90 -102.28 2.57
CA TYR A 325 -32.45 -102.27 2.80
C TYR A 325 -31.82 -101.13 2.00
N PHE A 326 -31.16 -100.22 2.72
CA PHE A 326 -30.44 -99.05 2.23
C PHE A 326 -29.73 -99.29 0.89
N ARG A 327 -30.15 -98.59 -0.17
CA ARG A 327 -29.31 -98.38 -1.35
C ARG A 327 -28.39 -97.19 -1.07
N SER A 328 -27.12 -97.31 -1.42
CA SER A 328 -26.08 -96.28 -1.28
C SER A 328 -26.36 -94.96 -2.03
N ASP A 329 -27.46 -94.88 -2.77
CA ASP A 329 -27.74 -93.82 -3.73
C ASP A 329 -28.93 -92.93 -3.34
N ASP A 330 -29.53 -93.14 -2.16
CA ASP A 330 -30.52 -92.22 -1.60
C ASP A 330 -29.82 -90.91 -1.24
N ARG A 331 -30.00 -89.90 -2.09
CA ARG A 331 -29.42 -88.57 -1.92
C ARG A 331 -30.01 -87.90 -0.68
N TYR A 332 -29.31 -88.04 0.44
CA TYR A 332 -29.49 -87.22 1.64
C TYR A 332 -29.32 -85.74 1.26
N SER A 333 -30.40 -84.97 1.31
CA SER A 333 -30.27 -83.51 1.33
C SER A 333 -29.84 -83.11 2.74
N GLU A 334 -28.60 -82.65 2.85
CA GLU A 334 -27.98 -82.14 4.08
C GLU A 334 -28.91 -81.16 4.82
N PRO A 335 -29.03 -81.25 6.16
CA PRO A 335 -29.77 -80.28 6.94
C PRO A 335 -29.20 -78.88 6.67
N ARG A 336 -30.07 -77.88 6.59
CA ARG A 336 -29.64 -76.50 6.35
C ARG A 336 -30.14 -75.57 7.43
N ILE A 337 -29.30 -74.61 7.77
CA ILE A 337 -29.68 -73.48 8.62
C ILE A 337 -29.83 -72.28 7.70
N GLU A 338 -30.81 -71.43 7.95
CA GLU A 338 -30.98 -70.17 7.24
C GLU A 338 -31.02 -69.02 8.24
N LEU A 339 -30.11 -68.05 8.09
CA LEU A 339 -30.12 -66.81 8.85
C LEU A 339 -30.64 -65.69 7.94
N TYR A 340 -31.75 -65.09 8.34
CA TYR A 340 -32.31 -63.92 7.67
C TYR A 340 -32.03 -62.67 8.49
N ILE A 341 -31.47 -61.65 7.85
CA ILE A 341 -31.21 -60.36 8.48
C ILE A 341 -31.95 -59.29 7.68
N TYR A 342 -32.89 -58.62 8.35
CA TYR A 342 -33.75 -57.60 7.75
C TYR A 342 -33.41 -56.21 8.28
N ASN A 343 -33.35 -55.23 7.39
CA ASN A 343 -33.41 -53.80 7.70
C ASN A 343 -34.27 -53.10 6.63
N GLU A 344 -34.63 -51.83 6.82
CA GLU A 344 -35.42 -50.98 5.91
C GLU A 344 -34.86 -50.93 4.47
N LEU A 345 -33.57 -51.21 4.28
CA LEU A 345 -32.86 -51.06 3.00
C LEU A 345 -32.32 -52.37 2.38
N LEU A 346 -32.28 -53.48 3.15
CA LEU A 346 -31.62 -54.71 2.70
C LEU A 346 -32.21 -55.97 3.35
N GLN A 347 -32.36 -57.02 2.55
CA GLN A 347 -32.68 -58.38 2.98
C GLN A 347 -31.55 -59.34 2.59
N VAL A 348 -30.92 -59.97 3.58
CA VAL A 348 -29.84 -60.95 3.37
C VAL A 348 -30.29 -62.31 3.90
N LYS A 349 -30.18 -63.34 3.05
CA LYS A 349 -30.33 -64.75 3.41
C LYS A 349 -28.97 -65.42 3.40
N ILE A 350 -28.66 -66.13 4.47
CA ILE A 350 -27.45 -66.94 4.55
C ILE A 350 -27.87 -68.37 4.77
N THR A 351 -27.58 -69.23 3.80
CA THR A 351 -27.87 -70.66 3.89
C THR A 351 -26.59 -71.41 4.25
N PHE A 352 -26.69 -72.20 5.31
CA PHE A 352 -25.66 -73.08 5.81
C PHE A 352 -25.99 -74.50 5.41
N LYS A 353 -25.01 -75.28 4.96
CA LYS A 353 -25.15 -76.73 4.81
C LYS A 353 -24.46 -77.40 5.98
N THR A 354 -25.13 -78.29 6.69
CA THR A 354 -24.49 -79.11 7.71
C THR A 354 -24.02 -80.41 7.05
N LYS A 355 -22.71 -80.68 7.14
CA LYS A 355 -22.16 -81.96 6.66
C LYS A 355 -22.64 -83.05 7.62
N SER A 356 -23.39 -84.02 7.10
CA SER A 356 -23.86 -85.18 7.86
C SER A 356 -22.64 -86.00 8.32
N GLY A 357 -22.30 -85.91 9.59
CA GLY A 357 -21.26 -86.70 10.22
C GLY A 357 -21.54 -86.78 11.72
N TYR A 358 -21.94 -87.97 12.18
CA TYR A 358 -22.11 -88.25 13.60
C TYR A 358 -20.78 -88.09 14.33
N SER A 359 -20.55 -86.92 14.92
CA SER A 359 -19.47 -86.72 15.89
C SER A 359 -19.92 -85.65 16.88
N SER A 360 -19.83 -86.00 18.16
CA SER A 360 -20.24 -85.20 19.32
C SER A 360 -19.36 -83.97 19.59
N ASP A 361 -18.49 -83.58 18.66
CA ASP A 361 -17.56 -82.47 18.85
C ASP A 361 -17.71 -81.42 17.74
N ILE A 362 -18.16 -80.25 18.19
CA ILE A 362 -18.05 -78.91 17.59
C ILE A 362 -17.79 -78.94 16.06
N ALA A 363 -18.87 -78.92 15.28
CA ALA A 363 -18.79 -78.79 13.83
C ALA A 363 -18.18 -77.42 13.47
N TYR A 364 -16.90 -77.41 13.10
CA TYR A 364 -16.26 -76.31 12.39
C TYR A 364 -16.22 -76.68 10.90
N ASP A 365 -17.27 -76.39 10.14
CA ASP A 365 -17.17 -76.56 8.68
C ASP A 365 -17.63 -75.34 7.87
N ARG A 366 -16.89 -75.14 6.77
CA ARG A 366 -16.51 -73.83 6.20
C ARG A 366 -17.28 -73.42 4.94
N GLU A 367 -18.40 -74.07 4.63
CA GLU A 367 -19.19 -73.76 3.42
C GLU A 367 -20.53 -73.11 3.78
N TYR A 368 -20.64 -71.82 3.49
CA TYR A 368 -21.88 -71.05 3.53
C TYR A 368 -22.10 -70.37 2.18
N SER A 369 -23.36 -70.20 1.78
CA SER A 369 -23.73 -69.40 0.62
C SER A 369 -24.54 -68.19 1.07
N ILE A 370 -24.16 -67.02 0.58
CA ILE A 370 -24.88 -65.78 0.82
C ILE A 370 -25.74 -65.50 -0.40
N GLU A 371 -27.03 -65.29 -0.17
CA GLU A 371 -27.97 -64.90 -1.21
C GLU A 371 -28.57 -63.53 -0.84
N LYS A 372 -28.39 -62.56 -1.73
CA LYS A 372 -29.04 -61.26 -1.62
C LYS A 372 -30.48 -61.41 -2.08
N ILE A 373 -31.45 -61.21 -1.19
CA ILE A 373 -32.86 -61.43 -1.50
C ILE A 373 -33.47 -60.18 -2.16
N ASN A 374 -33.21 -58.98 -1.62
CA ASN A 374 -33.69 -57.70 -2.16
C ASN A 374 -32.86 -56.51 -1.61
N SER A 375 -32.69 -55.43 -2.40
CA SER A 375 -32.14 -54.14 -1.92
C SER A 375 -33.00 -52.96 -2.33
N ILE A 376 -33.16 -52.01 -1.40
CA ILE A 376 -33.62 -50.65 -1.66
C ILE A 376 -32.40 -49.75 -1.39
N GLY A 377 -31.60 -49.45 -2.41
CA GLY A 377 -30.40 -48.59 -2.31
C GLY A 377 -29.10 -49.20 -2.87
N ASN A 378 -28.04 -48.38 -2.92
CA ASN A 378 -26.73 -48.69 -3.53
C ASN A 378 -25.70 -49.36 -2.59
N THR A 379 -26.07 -49.71 -1.36
CA THR A 379 -25.12 -50.35 -0.42
C THR A 379 -24.90 -51.82 -0.80
N ILE A 380 -23.66 -52.15 -1.18
CA ILE A 380 -23.22 -53.51 -1.51
C ILE A 380 -22.30 -53.96 -0.38
N TYR A 381 -22.74 -54.90 0.45
CA TYR A 381 -21.85 -55.56 1.41
C TYR A 381 -20.98 -56.56 0.64
N THR A 382 -19.68 -56.33 0.63
CA THR A 382 -18.74 -57.01 -0.27
C THR A 382 -18.26 -58.36 0.24
N SER A 383 -18.33 -58.60 1.56
CA SER A 383 -18.00 -59.90 2.17
C SER A 383 -18.64 -60.06 3.55
N LEU A 384 -19.17 -61.25 3.84
CA LEU A 384 -19.70 -61.61 5.15
C LEU A 384 -18.97 -62.88 5.62
N HIS A 385 -18.35 -62.82 6.80
CA HIS A 385 -17.58 -63.91 7.39
C HIS A 385 -18.21 -64.39 8.71
N ILE A 386 -18.11 -65.70 8.96
CA ILE A 386 -18.62 -66.34 10.18
C ILE A 386 -17.45 -66.96 10.91
N MET A 387 -17.20 -66.48 12.13
CA MET A 387 -16.03 -66.91 12.91
C MET A 387 -16.32 -68.12 13.81
N ARG A 388 -17.57 -68.30 14.26
CA ARG A 388 -17.92 -69.41 15.15
C ARG A 388 -19.44 -69.60 15.25
N TYR A 389 -19.89 -70.83 15.07
CA TYR A 389 -21.18 -71.32 15.56
C TYR A 389 -20.95 -72.54 16.44
N SER A 390 -21.80 -72.75 17.44
CA SER A 390 -21.73 -73.93 18.31
C SER A 390 -23.08 -74.62 18.35
N VAL A 391 -23.08 -75.88 17.93
CA VAL A 391 -24.20 -76.82 18.11
C VAL A 391 -23.81 -77.75 19.24
N ARG A 392 -24.59 -77.76 20.31
CA ARG A 392 -24.42 -78.71 21.41
C ARG A 392 -25.52 -79.76 21.27
N VAL A 393 -25.12 -81.01 21.06
CA VAL A 393 -26.05 -82.14 21.06
C VAL A 393 -25.99 -82.77 22.44
N GLU A 394 -27.04 -82.61 23.24
CA GLU A 394 -27.14 -83.32 24.52
C GLU A 394 -27.87 -84.64 24.31
N LYS A 395 -27.20 -85.75 24.61
CA LYS A 395 -27.82 -87.08 24.61
C LYS A 395 -28.69 -87.21 25.85
N GLY A 396 -30.00 -87.10 25.68
CA GLY A 396 -30.96 -87.46 26.72
C GLY A 396 -30.99 -88.98 26.93
N THR A 397 -31.43 -89.44 28.10
CA THR A 397 -31.54 -90.86 28.49
C THR A 397 -32.67 -91.64 27.80
N SER A 398 -33.29 -91.07 26.77
CA SER A 398 -34.21 -91.76 25.86
C SER A 398 -33.74 -91.47 24.43
N THR A 399 -34.06 -92.33 23.47
CA THR A 399 -33.56 -92.40 22.08
C THR A 399 -33.65 -91.13 21.22
N ALA A 400 -33.98 -89.96 21.78
CA ALA A 400 -34.03 -88.67 21.12
C ALA A 400 -32.72 -87.88 21.33
N GLU A 401 -32.05 -87.55 20.23
CA GLU A 401 -30.95 -86.58 20.22
C GLU A 401 -31.52 -85.15 20.31
N ARG A 402 -31.13 -84.38 21.34
CA ARG A 402 -31.52 -82.97 21.45
C ARG A 402 -30.47 -82.09 20.80
N TYR A 403 -30.86 -81.36 19.76
CA TYR A 403 -30.02 -80.36 19.11
C TYR A 403 -30.25 -78.99 19.76
N MET A 404 -29.28 -78.50 20.53
CA MET A 404 -29.28 -77.13 21.07
C MET A 404 -28.32 -76.27 20.25
N PHE A 405 -28.80 -75.12 19.79
CA PHE A 405 -28.04 -74.17 18.97
C PHE A 405 -27.71 -72.93 19.81
N ASP A 406 -26.51 -72.89 20.39
CA ASP A 406 -26.20 -71.89 21.43
C ASP A 406 -25.95 -70.48 20.87
N LYS A 407 -25.23 -70.35 19.74
CA LYS A 407 -24.76 -69.03 19.29
C LYS A 407 -24.35 -69.00 17.83
N VAL A 408 -24.78 -67.97 17.09
CA VAL A 408 -24.26 -67.64 15.75
C VAL A 408 -23.64 -66.24 15.75
N ASN A 409 -22.35 -66.14 15.45
CA ASN A 409 -21.64 -64.85 15.31
C ASN A 409 -21.35 -64.55 13.84
N TRP A 410 -21.68 -63.34 13.37
CA TRP A 410 -21.43 -62.91 12.00
C TRP A 410 -20.71 -61.56 11.94
N TYR A 411 -19.97 -61.33 10.85
CA TYR A 411 -19.28 -60.07 10.51
C TYR A 411 -19.56 -59.70 9.06
N ALA A 412 -20.11 -58.51 8.82
CA ALA A 412 -20.29 -57.92 7.50
C ALA A 412 -19.36 -56.72 7.32
N TYR A 413 -18.76 -56.60 6.14
CA TYR A 413 -17.99 -55.43 5.73
C TYR A 413 -18.70 -54.71 4.58
N GLU A 414 -18.76 -53.39 4.63
CA GLU A 414 -19.21 -52.54 3.52
C GLU A 414 -18.12 -52.48 2.45
#